data_AF-A0A9E5IDL1-F1
#
_entry.id   AF-A0A9E5IDL1-F1
#
_cell.length_a   1.000
_cell.length_b   1.000
_cell.length_c   1.000
_cell.angle_alpha   90.00
_cell.angle_beta   90.00
_cell.angle_gamma   90.00
#
_symmetry.space_group_name_H-M   'P 1'
#
loop_
_entity.id
_entity.type
_entity.pdbx_description
1 polymer ?
#
loop_
_entity_poly.entity_id
_entity_poly.type
_entity_poly.pdbx_seq_one_letter_code
_entity_poly.pdbx_strand_id
1 'polypeptide(L)'
;MSKRTRPADTYLRFIQLSEAVRGMPTLPTLEPLEARILELIAYARQTHERLSVKDLMARSELGSPAMLHGRLKSMREKGWILLAETEDARR
;
A
#
# COMPACT_ATOMS: atom_id res chain seq x y z
N MET A 1 14.19 14.54 -25.44
CA MET A 1 12.95 14.19 -26.16
C MET A 1 12.19 13.14 -25.35
N SER A 2 11.11 13.51 -24.65
CA SER A 2 10.29 12.52 -23.94
C SER A 2 9.60 11.63 -24.97
N LYS A 3 10.04 10.36 -25.06
CA LYS A 3 9.30 9.33 -25.81
C LYS A 3 7.91 9.25 -25.19
N ARG A 4 6.88 9.63 -25.95
CA ARG A 4 5.49 9.37 -25.57
C ARG A 4 5.36 7.87 -25.33
N THR A 5 5.16 7.48 -24.08
CA THR A 5 4.91 6.09 -23.70
C THR A 5 3.61 5.68 -24.38
N ARG A 6 3.67 4.72 -25.30
CA ARG A 6 2.45 4.21 -25.92
C ARG A 6 1.69 3.40 -24.87
N PRO A 7 0.36 3.36 -24.88
CA PRO A 7 -0.41 2.55 -23.94
C PRO A 7 0.04 1.07 -23.89
N ALA A 8 0.44 0.52 -25.05
CA ALA A 8 1.02 -0.82 -25.15
C ALA A 8 2.31 -0.99 -24.34
N ASP A 9 3.17 0.03 -24.30
CA ASP A 9 4.44 -0.03 -23.57
C ASP A 9 4.19 -0.08 -22.04
N THR A 10 3.16 0.61 -21.55
CA THR A 10 2.72 0.52 -20.14
C THR A 10 2.18 -0.87 -19.79
N TYR A 11 1.37 -1.46 -20.67
CA TYR A 11 0.83 -2.81 -20.46
C TYR A 11 1.92 -3.88 -20.45
N LEU A 12 2.88 -3.81 -21.39
CA LEU A 12 4.02 -4.71 -21.41
C LEU A 12 4.89 -4.57 -20.14
N ARG A 13 5.09 -3.34 -19.66
CA ARG A 13 5.79 -3.09 -18.38
C ARG A 13 5.04 -3.69 -17.19
N PHE A 14 3.71 -3.62 -17.17
CA PHE A 14 2.91 -4.27 -16.15
C PHE A 14 3.11 -5.80 -16.14
N ILE A 15 3.09 -6.45 -17.32
CA ILE A 15 3.33 -7.90 -17.43
C ILE A 15 4.72 -8.24 -16.89
N GLN A 16 5.75 -7.51 -17.32
CA GLN A 16 7.13 -7.75 -16.87
C GLN A 16 7.28 -7.63 -15.35
N LEU A 17 6.65 -6.61 -14.74
CA LEU A 17 6.64 -6.44 -13.29
C LEU A 17 5.86 -7.56 -12.59
N SER A 18 4.72 -7.97 -13.14
CA SER A 18 3.89 -9.06 -12.60
C SER A 18 4.66 -10.39 -12.54
N GLU A 19 5.40 -10.72 -13.61
CA GLU A 19 6.27 -11.90 -13.63
C GLU A 19 7.44 -11.80 -12.65
N ALA A 20 8.08 -10.63 -12.56
CA ALA A 20 9.19 -10.42 -11.64
C ALA A 20 8.77 -10.61 -10.17
N VAL A 21 7.55 -10.18 -9.80
CA VAL A 21 7.00 -10.35 -8.45
C VAL A 21 6.67 -11.82 -8.15
N ARG A 22 6.23 -12.61 -9.15
CA ARG A 22 5.94 -14.05 -8.97
C ARG A 22 7.17 -14.88 -8.60
N GLY A 23 8.36 -14.48 -9.04
CA GLY A 23 9.62 -15.22 -8.82
C GLY A 23 10.35 -14.88 -7.51
N MET A 24 9.88 -13.90 -6.74
CA MET A 24 10.50 -13.51 -5.47
C MET A 24 10.02 -14.42 -4.33
N PRO A 25 10.79 -14.60 -3.23
CA PRO A 25 10.25 -15.16 -2.00
C PRO A 25 9.06 -14.29 -1.60
N THR A 26 7.86 -14.82 -1.81
CA THR A 26 6.64 -14.02 -1.82
C THR A 26 6.32 -13.60 -0.40
N LEU A 27 5.94 -12.33 -0.24
CA LEU A 27 5.31 -11.86 0.99
C LEU A 27 4.09 -12.75 1.28
N PRO A 28 3.75 -12.98 2.56
CA PRO A 28 2.62 -13.82 2.94
C PRO A 28 1.33 -13.37 2.25
N THR A 29 0.44 -14.32 1.98
CA THR A 29 -0.84 -14.05 1.31
C THR A 29 -1.55 -12.84 1.90
N LEU A 30 -2.00 -11.98 0.99
CA LEU A 30 -2.68 -10.73 1.31
C LEU A 30 -4.18 -10.98 1.46
N GLU A 31 -4.73 -10.65 2.61
CA GLU A 31 -6.18 -10.72 2.84
C GLU A 31 -6.91 -9.61 2.07
N PRO A 32 -8.21 -9.78 1.73
CA PRO A 32 -8.95 -8.76 0.96
C PRO A 32 -8.90 -7.35 1.57
N LEU A 33 -8.96 -7.25 2.90
CA LEU A 33 -8.85 -5.97 3.60
C LEU A 33 -7.43 -5.39 3.54
N GLU A 34 -6.40 -6.23 3.66
CA GLU A 34 -5.00 -5.82 3.56
C GLU A 34 -4.70 -5.28 2.15
N ALA A 35 -5.32 -5.88 1.12
CA ALA A 35 -5.30 -5.37 -0.24
C ALA A 35 -5.90 -3.96 -0.35
N ARG A 36 -7.08 -3.74 0.25
CA ARG A 36 -7.71 -2.39 0.25
C ARG A 36 -6.85 -1.35 0.96
N ILE A 37 -6.21 -1.72 2.06
CA ILE A 37 -5.28 -0.82 2.76
C ILE A 37 -4.08 -0.48 1.87
N LEU A 38 -3.49 -1.46 1.17
CA LEU A 38 -2.38 -1.21 0.24
C LEU A 38 -2.78 -0.35 -0.96
N GLU A 39 -3.98 -0.56 -1.51
CA GLU A 39 -4.53 0.27 -2.59
C GLU A 39 -4.66 1.74 -2.16
N LEU A 40 -5.16 1.98 -0.94
CA LEU A 40 -5.26 3.34 -0.38
C LEU A 40 -3.89 3.98 -0.17
N ILE A 41 -2.93 3.23 0.35
CA ILE A 41 -1.54 3.71 0.51
C ILE A 41 -0.94 4.04 -0.86
N ALA A 42 -1.13 3.18 -1.87
CA ALA A 42 -0.63 3.41 -3.22
C ALA A 42 -1.23 4.66 -3.85
N TYR A 43 -2.55 4.86 -3.67
CA TYR A 43 -3.25 6.05 -4.13
C TYR A 43 -2.72 7.32 -3.46
N ALA A 44 -2.60 7.34 -2.13
CA ALA A 44 -2.07 8.49 -1.39
C ALA A 44 -0.63 8.84 -1.82
N ARG A 45 0.20 7.82 -2.08
CA ARG A 45 1.56 8.03 -2.61
C ARG A 45 1.56 8.65 -4.00
N GLN A 46 0.62 8.25 -4.86
CA GLN A 46 0.49 8.81 -6.21
C GLN A 46 0.00 10.26 -6.19
N THR A 47 -0.85 10.63 -5.24
CA THR A 47 -1.35 12.01 -5.05
C THR A 47 -0.41 12.87 -4.21
N HIS A 48 0.74 12.35 -3.77
CA HIS A 48 1.67 12.98 -2.83
C HIS A 48 1.03 13.40 -1.49
N GLU A 49 -0.04 12.72 -1.10
CA GLU A 49 -0.74 12.94 0.15
C GLU A 49 -0.02 12.22 1.30
N ARG A 50 0.08 12.88 2.46
CA ARG A 50 0.56 12.23 3.67
C ARG A 50 -0.57 11.39 4.26
N LEU A 51 -0.34 10.10 4.42
CA LEU A 51 -1.29 9.18 5.03
C LEU A 51 -0.74 8.69 6.38
N SER A 52 -1.33 9.16 7.48
CA SER A 52 -1.00 8.68 8.82
C SER A 52 -1.81 7.43 9.20
N VAL A 53 -1.36 6.73 10.23
CA VAL A 53 -2.14 5.62 10.84
C VAL A 53 -3.50 6.10 11.32
N LYS A 54 -3.58 7.32 11.84
CA LYS A 54 -4.83 7.94 12.32
C LYS A 54 -5.81 8.18 11.17
N ASP A 55 -5.33 8.65 10.03
CA ASP A 55 -6.17 8.88 8.84
C ASP A 55 -6.75 7.57 8.30
N LEU A 56 -5.93 6.51 8.28
CA LEU A 56 -6.37 5.16 7.95
C LEU A 56 -7.42 4.64 8.95
N MET A 57 -7.21 4.85 10.25
CA MET A 57 -8.15 4.44 11.30
C MET A 57 -9.46 5.25 11.31
N ALA A 58 -9.45 6.48 10.78
CA ALA A 58 -10.64 7.33 10.65
C ALA A 58 -11.54 6.90 9.49
N ARG A 59 -11.04 6.08 8.55
CA ARG A 59 -11.83 5.53 7.44
C ARG A 59 -12.72 4.39 7.93
N SER A 60 -13.91 4.74 8.41
CA SER A 60 -14.91 3.80 8.91
C SER A 60 -15.32 2.72 7.89
N GLU A 61 -15.15 2.98 6.60
CA GLU A 61 -15.35 2.02 5.50
C GLU A 61 -14.43 0.80 5.56
N LEU A 62 -13.29 0.88 6.23
CA LEU A 62 -12.33 -0.22 6.38
C LEU A 62 -12.55 -1.05 7.65
N GLY A 63 -13.42 -0.61 8.55
CA GLY A 63 -13.74 -1.28 9.81
C GLY A 63 -13.45 -0.43 11.05
N SER A 64 -13.50 -1.07 12.22
CA SER A 64 -13.29 -0.36 13.49
C SER A 64 -11.82 0.02 13.70
N PRO A 65 -11.52 1.10 14.44
CA PRO A 65 -10.14 1.53 14.70
C PRO A 65 -9.27 0.44 15.33
N ALA A 66 -9.83 -0.33 16.27
CA ALA A 66 -9.11 -1.42 16.94
C ALA A 66 -8.76 -2.56 15.96
N MET A 67 -9.68 -2.90 15.04
CA MET A 67 -9.44 -3.91 14.01
C MET A 67 -8.35 -3.45 13.03
N LEU A 68 -8.41 -2.18 12.59
CA LEU A 68 -7.40 -1.61 11.70
C LEU A 68 -6.03 -1.55 12.33
N HIS A 69 -5.93 -1.19 13.62
CA HIS A 69 -4.67 -1.20 14.33
C HIS A 69 -4.04 -2.61 14.36
N GLY A 70 -4.82 -3.64 14.69
CA GLY A 70 -4.37 -5.03 14.64
C GLY A 70 -3.95 -5.48 13.24
N ARG A 71 -4.67 -5.03 12.19
CA ARG A 71 -4.35 -5.34 10.80
C ARG A 71 -3.06 -4.67 10.33
N LEU A 72 -2.87 -3.39 10.63
CA LEU A 72 -1.63 -2.67 10.32
C LEU A 72 -0.42 -3.32 11.02
N LYS A 73 -0.59 -3.76 12.27
CA LYS A 73 0.43 -4.54 12.98
C LYS A 73 0.75 -5.85 12.24
N SER A 74 -0.26 -6.63 11.87
CA SER A 74 -0.07 -7.88 11.13
C SER A 74 0.60 -7.66 9.77
N MET A 75 0.19 -6.63 9.02
CA MET A 75 0.81 -6.27 7.74
C MET A 75 2.27 -5.86 7.89
N ARG A 76 2.64 -5.19 8.99
CA ARG A 76 4.03 -4.87 9.32
C ARG A 76 4.85 -6.14 9.59
N GLU A 77 4.31 -7.05 10.39
CA GLU A 77 4.95 -8.34 10.70
C GLU A 77 5.13 -9.21 9.45
N LYS A 78 4.15 -9.17 8.53
CA LYS A 78 4.23 -9.82 7.22
C LYS A 78 5.21 -9.13 6.25
N GLY A 79 5.70 -7.93 6.56
CA GLY A 79 6.62 -7.16 5.71
C GLY A 79 5.96 -6.38 4.57
N TRP A 80 4.63 -6.26 4.54
CA TRP A 80 3.90 -5.51 3.52
C TRP A 80 4.04 -4.00 3.67
N ILE A 81 4.19 -3.52 4.91
CA ILE A 81 4.30 -2.09 5.21
C ILE A 81 5.44 -1.84 6.19
N LEU A 82 6.06 -0.68 6.06
CA LEU A 82 6.95 -0.12 7.07
C LEU A 82 6.26 1.12 7.64
N LEU A 83 6.11 1.15 8.95
CA LEU A 83 5.66 2.35 9.65
C LEU A 83 6.91 3.18 9.93
N ALA A 84 7.01 4.33 9.27
CA ALA A 84 7.96 5.34 9.70
C ALA A 84 7.40 6.01 10.95
N GLU A 85 8.27 6.28 11.93
CA GLU A 85 7.91 7.21 13.00
C GLU A 85 7.63 8.56 12.35
N THR A 86 6.36 8.96 12.37
CA THR A 86 6.00 10.34 12.06
C THR A 86 6.41 11.18 13.26
N GLU A 87 7.09 12.31 13.04
CA GLU A 87 7.35 13.34 14.06
C GLU A 87 6.06 14.01 14.61
N ASP A 88 4.92 13.32 14.59
CA ASP A 88 3.66 13.81 15.14
C ASP A 88 3.58 13.50 16.63
N ALA A 89 4.61 13.97 17.35
CA ALA A 89 4.66 13.98 18.80
C ALA A 89 3.78 15.10 19.40
N ARG A 90 3.01 15.87 18.61
CA ARG A 90 2.17 16.97 19.10
C ARG A 90 1.28 17.55 17.97
N ARG A 91 -0.03 17.23 18.00
CA ARG A 91 -1.13 18.22 18.03
C ARG A 91 -2.51 17.58 18.20
#